data_AF-M6JPN8-F1
#
_entry.id   AF-M6JPN8-F1
#
_cell.length_a   1.000
_cell.length_b   1.000
_cell.length_c   1.000
_cell.angle_alpha   90.00
_cell.angle_beta   90.00
_cell.angle_gamma   90.00
#
_symmetry.space_group_name_H-M   'P 1'
#
loop_
_entity.id
_entity.type
_entity.pdbx_description
1 polymer ?
#
loop_
_entity_poly.entity_id
_entity_poly.type
_entity_poly.pdbx_seq_one_letter_code
_entity_poly.pdbx_strand_id
1 'polypeptide(L)' 'MSLEQSRELLRTLKARFEKNRNRHKELDWTKIQTKLETTAKKLWSLNEMERTGGEPDVVGYEKKTGEYIF' A
#
# COMPACT_ATOMS: atom_id res chain seq x y z
N MET A 1 -8.70 12.83 3.82
CA MET A 1 -9.12 11.76 2.89
C MET A 1 -10.54 11.36 3.24
N SER A 2 -11.43 11.33 2.25
CA SER A 2 -12.75 10.72 2.43
C SER A 2 -12.65 9.18 2.42
N LEU A 3 -13.66 8.50 2.95
CA LEU A 3 -13.79 7.03 2.86
C LEU A 3 -13.73 6.53 1.41
N GLU A 4 -14.21 7.34 0.48
CA GLU A 4 -14.25 7.03 -0.95
C GLU A 4 -12.85 7.08 -1.57
N GLN A 5 -12.08 8.14 -1.29
CA GLN A 5 -10.68 8.27 -1.71
C GLN A 5 -9.82 7.13 -1.16
N SER A 6 -10.05 6.73 0.10
CA SER A 6 -9.37 5.57 0.70
C SER A 6 -9.64 4.29 -0.08
N ARG A 7 -10.90 4.04 -0.47
CA ARG A 7 -11.29 2.83 -1.21
C ARG A 7 -10.72 2.81 -2.62
N GLU A 8 -10.74 3.95 -3.32
CA GLU A 8 -10.14 4.07 -4.64
C GLU A 8 -8.63 3.82 -4.59
N LEU A 9 -7.93 4.47 -3.65
CA LEU A 9 -6.51 4.26 -3.45
C LEU A 9 -6.18 2.79 -3.15
N LEU A 10 -6.93 2.16 -2.24
CA LEU A 10 -6.75 0.74 -1.91
C LEU A 10 -6.99 -0.17 -3.13
N ARG A 11 -7.96 0.14 -3.99
CA ARG A 11 -8.20 -0.58 -5.24
C ARG A 11 -7.00 -0.46 -6.19
N THR A 12 -6.49 0.76 -6.37
CA THR A 12 -5.35 1.02 -7.25
C THR A 12 -4.09 0.33 -6.75
N LEU A 13 -3.79 0.45 -5.46
CA LEU A 13 -2.67 -0.22 -4.82
C LEU A 13 -2.79 -1.74 -4.90
N LYS A 14 -3.99 -2.30 -4.74
CA LYS A 14 -4.24 -3.75 -4.88
C LYS A 14 -3.90 -4.23 -6.28
N ALA A 15 -4.40 -3.55 -7.31
CA ALA A 15 -4.15 -3.92 -8.69
C ALA A 15 -2.66 -3.87 -9.03
N ARG A 16 -1.94 -2.86 -8.53
CA ARG A 16 -0.48 -2.75 -8.68
C ARG A 16 0.26 -3.85 -7.95
N PHE A 17 -0.11 -4.14 -6.70
CA PHE A 17 0.48 -5.21 -5.91
C PHE A 17 0.30 -6.58 -6.58
N GLU A 18 -0.90 -6.87 -7.12
CA GLU A 18 -1.16 -8.10 -7.85
C GLU A 18 -0.33 -8.19 -9.14
N LYS A 19 -0.21 -7.08 -9.89
CA LYS A 19 0.64 -6.99 -11.08
C LYS A 19 2.12 -7.19 -10.74
N ASN A 20 2.57 -6.68 -9.60
CA ASN A 20 3.95 -6.77 -9.10
C ASN A 20 4.17 -7.93 -8.11
N ARG A 21 3.21 -8.87 -7.99
CA ARG A 21 3.27 -9.97 -7.01
C ARG A 21 4.52 -10.84 -7.15
N ASN A 22 5.12 -10.85 -8.33
CA ASN A 22 6.41 -11.50 -8.60
C ASN A 22 7.55 -10.96 -7.73
N ARG A 23 7.53 -9.68 -7.39
CA ARG A 23 8.51 -9.01 -6.49
C ARG A 23 8.19 -9.23 -5.01
N HIS A 24 6.97 -9.64 -4.70
CA HIS A 24 6.39 -9.68 -3.37
C HIS A 24 5.77 -11.04 -3.02
N LYS A 25 6.42 -12.14 -3.40
CA LYS A 25 5.89 -13.51 -3.22
C LYS A 25 5.62 -13.89 -1.75
N GLU A 26 6.32 -13.27 -0.81
CA GLU A 26 6.14 -13.50 0.63
C GLU A 26 5.17 -12.52 1.29
N LEU A 27 4.66 -11.51 0.55
CA LEU A 27 3.76 -10.50 1.11
C LEU A 27 2.31 -10.87 0.85
N ASP A 28 1.47 -10.62 1.86
CA ASP A 28 0.03 -10.84 1.78
C ASP A 28 -0.69 -9.48 1.69
N TRP A 29 -1.39 -9.26 0.59
CA TRP A 29 -2.18 -8.05 0.37
C TRP A 29 -3.16 -7.79 1.51
N THR A 30 -3.76 -8.85 2.07
CA THR A 30 -4.75 -8.73 3.16
C THR A 30 -4.12 -8.09 4.38
N LYS A 31 -2.88 -8.48 4.73
CA LYS A 31 -2.14 -7.90 5.86
C LYS A 31 -1.73 -6.46 5.58
N ILE A 32 -1.39 -6.13 4.33
CA ILE A 32 -1.08 -4.76 3.91
C ILE A 32 -2.32 -3.89 4.04
N GLN A 33 -3.45 -4.34 3.49
CA GLN A 33 -4.72 -3.61 3.53
C GLN A 33 -5.13 -3.28 4.97
N THR A 34 -5.13 -4.27 5.88
CA THR A 34 -5.47 -4.03 7.29
C THR A 34 -4.51 -3.02 7.93
N LYS A 35 -3.21 -3.04 7.60
CA LYS A 35 -2.24 -2.08 8.13
C LYS A 35 -2.46 -0.67 7.58
N LEU A 36 -2.84 -0.55 6.31
CA LEU A 36 -3.15 0.72 5.66
C LEU A 36 -4.44 1.33 6.20
N GLU A 37 -5.48 0.50 6.39
CA GLU A 37 -6.75 0.91 6.99
C GLU A 37 -6.59 1.35 8.45
N THR A 38 -5.69 0.69 9.20
CA THR A 38 -5.37 1.08 10.59
C THR A 38 -4.40 2.26 10.69
N THR A 39 -3.71 2.62 9.60
CA THR A 39 -2.68 3.68 9.60
C THR A 39 -3.00 4.78 8.59
N ALA A 40 -3.92 5.67 8.97
CA ALA A 40 -4.36 6.80 8.13
C ALA A 40 -3.20 7.70 7.63
N LYS A 41 -2.12 7.81 8.40
CA LYS A 41 -0.92 8.60 8.04
C LYS A 41 -0.16 8.00 6.85
N LYS A 42 -0.01 6.67 6.80
CA LYS A 42 0.65 5.97 5.69
C LYS A 42 -0.19 5.99 4.42
N LEU A 43 -1.51 5.85 4.59
CA LEU A 43 -2.47 5.97 3.49
C LEU A 43 -2.38 7.34 2.80
N TRP A 44 -2.22 8.41 3.58
CA TRP A 44 -2.05 9.76 3.05
C TRP A 44 -0.75 9.92 2.26
N SER A 45 0.38 9.42 2.77
CA SER A 45 1.65 9.43 2.04
C SER A 45 1.57 8.68 0.71
N LEU A 46 0.94 7.50 0.69
CA LEU A 46 0.71 6.73 -0.53
C LEU A 46 -0.19 7.47 -1.52
N ASN A 47 -1.22 8.14 -1.03
CA ASN A 47 -2.09 8.97 -1.86
C ASN A 47 -1.31 10.10 -2.53
N GLU A 48 -0.41 10.77 -1.81
CA GLU A 48 0.43 11.83 -2.38
C GLU A 48 1.46 11.30 -3.38
N MET A 49 2.06 10.13 -3.12
CA MET A 49 2.97 9.47 -4.08
C MET A 49 2.24 9.08 -5.36
N GLU A 50 1.01 8.57 -5.26
CA GLU A 50 0.16 8.26 -6.41
C GLU A 50 -0.26 9.53 -7.17
N ARG A 51 -0.64 10.59 -6.45
CA ARG A 51 -1.08 11.86 -7.03
C ARG A 51 0.06 12.60 -7.76
N THR A 52 1.30 12.39 -7.34
CA THR A 52 2.49 12.98 -7.99
C THR A 52 3.03 12.14 -9.14
N GLY A 53 2.37 11.02 -9.48
CA GLY A 53 2.81 10.11 -10.54
C GLY A 53 4.05 9.29 -10.16
N GLY A 54 4.41 9.26 -8.88
CA GLY A 54 5.32 8.26 -8.37
C GLY A 54 4.73 6.88 -8.56
N GLU A 55 5.59 5.88 -8.74
CA GLU A 55 5.21 4.48 -8.61
C GLU A 55 5.58 4.02 -7.20
N PRO A 56 4.78 4.33 -6.14
CA PRO A 56 4.98 3.73 -4.84
C PRO A 56 4.73 2.23 -5.01
N ASP A 57 5.80 1.46 -5.05
CA ASP A 57 5.74 0.00 -4.95
C ASP A 57 5.98 -0.37 -3.49
N VAL A 58 5.45 -1.50 -3.03
CA VAL A 58 5.70 -1.97 -1.67
C VAL A 58 7.15 -2.47 -1.60
N VAL A 59 8.11 -1.58 -1.40
CA VAL A 59 9.56 -1.86 -1.49
C VAL A 59 10.00 -3.00 -0.56
N GLY A 60 9.32 -3.21 0.57
CA GLY A 60 9.54 -4.39 1.41
C GLY A 60 8.67 -4.46 2.66
N TYR A 61 8.68 -5.61 3.32
CA TYR A 61 8.11 -5.77 4.67
C TYR A 61 9.23 -6.10 5.65
N GLU A 62 9.40 -5.23 6.65
CA GLU A 62 10.32 -5.49 7.73
C GLU A 62 9.64 -6.36 8.79
N LYS A 63 9.96 -7.67 8.78
CA LYS A 63 9.40 -8.66 9.73
C LYS A 63 9.68 -8.32 11.20
N LYS A 64 10.75 -7.58 11.50
CA LYS A 64 11.15 -7.20 12.87
C LYS A 64 10.20 -6.17 13.49
N THR A 65 9.80 -5.17 12.71
CA THR A 65 8.97 -4.06 13.17
C THR A 65 7.51 -4.23 12.74
N GLY A 66 7.23 -5.18 11.84
CA GLY A 66 5.91 -5.39 11.26
C GLY A 66 5.50 -4.22 10.36
N GLU A 67 6.49 -3.51 9.80
CA GLU A 67 6.28 -2.34 8.97
C GLU A 67 6.46 -2.65 7.49
N TYR A 68 5.58 -2.06 6.68
CA TYR A 68 5.74 -2.01 5.24
C TYR A 68 6.50 -0.73 4.87
N ILE A 69 7.48 -0.91 4.00
CA ILE A 69 8.30 0.12 3.37
C ILE A 69 7.69 0.36 1.99
N PHE A 70 7.38 1.62 1.71
CA PHE A 70 6.75 2.10 0.47
C PHE A 70 7.61 3.22 -0.12
#